data_AF-A0A2J6HJS7-F1
#
_entry.id   AF-A0A2J6HJS7-F1
#
_cell.length_a   1.000
_cell.length_b   1.000
_cell.length_c   1.000
_cell.angle_alpha   90.00
_cell.angle_beta   90.00
_cell.angle_gamma   90.00
#
_symmetry.space_group_name_H-M   'P 1'
#
loop_
_entity.id
_entity.type
_entity.pdbx_description
1 polymer ?
#
loop_
_entity_poly.entity_id
_entity_poly.type
_entity_poly.pdbx_seq_one_letter_code
_entity_poly.pdbx_strand_id
1 'polypeptide(L)'
;QWEELSFDYSSIDLAFEYQKVVIFFDFGNPGDGSIYYFDDIKLTSSSPSTGIAGTWKVAPEAGSLGVGPGQGDISWWSIDDAGVIERACYYDDEYIFGTDGSFSNVLQDETWIEGWQGGSDACGTPVAPHDGSNPATFVFDEGAGTVTLNGLGAYLGIPKAYNGGELTTPADAPASITYIIALSDDRTRMTLDIDIGGGWWRFILVKEGGSAPSPLQGTWQVKPEAGSLGVGPGQGDISWWSIDDAGVADRGCFYDDSYVFGVDGSFSNVLGADTWVEGWQGGTDACGTPVAPHDGNVAATFSYDEGAGTVTLNGTGAYLGIPKAYNGGELTNPADAPASITYLIALSDDQTEMTLDIDIGGGWWRFILVKN
;
A
#
# COMPACT_ATOMS: atom_id res chain seq x y z
N GLN A 1 16.09 -5.64 23.87
CA GLN A 1 15.47 -5.55 22.54
C GLN A 1 14.14 -6.26 22.64
N TRP A 2 13.08 -5.72 22.05
CA TRP A 2 11.78 -6.41 22.00
C TRP A 2 11.80 -7.43 20.88
N GLU A 3 11.15 -8.57 21.09
CA GLU A 3 10.93 -9.62 20.10
C GLU A 3 9.44 -9.99 20.09
N GLU A 4 8.88 -10.19 18.90
CA GLU A 4 7.52 -10.71 18.75
C GLU A 4 7.58 -12.24 18.65
N LEU A 5 6.84 -12.94 19.51
CA LEU A 5 6.75 -14.39 19.52
C LEU A 5 5.35 -14.82 19.11
N SER A 6 5.25 -15.61 18.04
CA SER A 6 4.00 -16.15 17.51
C SER A 6 3.92 -17.65 17.70
N PHE A 7 2.75 -18.15 18.11
CA PHE A 7 2.49 -19.56 18.35
C PHE A 7 1.25 -20.00 17.56
N ASP A 8 1.41 -21.00 16.70
CA ASP A 8 0.31 -21.55 15.92
C ASP A 8 -0.53 -22.54 16.74
N TYR A 9 -1.81 -22.21 16.90
CA TYR A 9 -2.81 -23.04 17.57
C TYR A 9 -3.81 -23.65 16.58
N SER A 10 -3.57 -23.60 15.26
CA SER A 10 -4.46 -24.16 14.23
C SER A 10 -4.77 -25.65 14.42
N SER A 11 -3.84 -26.39 15.02
CA SER A 11 -3.95 -27.83 15.32
C SER A 11 -4.43 -28.14 16.75
N ILE A 12 -4.83 -27.12 17.53
CA ILE A 12 -5.28 -27.32 18.91
C ILE A 12 -6.58 -28.14 18.95
N ASP A 13 -6.67 -29.06 19.91
CA ASP A 13 -7.90 -29.82 20.11
C ASP A 13 -8.98 -28.93 20.75
N LEU A 14 -9.95 -28.53 19.93
CA LEU A 14 -11.08 -27.67 20.32
C LEU A 14 -12.12 -28.37 21.21
N ALA A 15 -11.95 -29.67 21.52
CA ALA A 15 -12.78 -30.34 22.52
C ALA A 15 -12.50 -29.87 23.96
N PHE A 16 -11.37 -29.18 24.18
CA PHE A 16 -10.99 -28.62 25.48
C PHE A 16 -11.23 -27.10 25.53
N GLU A 17 -11.50 -26.59 26.74
CA GLU A 17 -11.58 -25.16 27.00
C GLU A 17 -10.21 -24.61 27.44
N TYR A 18 -9.71 -23.60 26.73
CA TYR A 18 -8.45 -22.91 27.05
C TYR A 18 -8.76 -21.51 27.56
N GLN A 19 -8.48 -21.26 28.84
CA GLN A 19 -8.88 -20.02 29.53
C GLN A 19 -7.70 -19.29 30.19
N LYS A 20 -6.48 -19.85 30.13
CA LYS A 20 -5.30 -19.33 30.83
C LYS A 20 -4.08 -19.39 29.93
N VAL A 21 -3.40 -18.24 29.83
CA VAL A 21 -2.06 -18.14 29.24
C VAL A 21 -1.04 -18.17 30.38
N VAL A 22 -0.03 -19.02 30.27
CA VAL A 22 1.07 -19.11 31.24
C VAL A 22 2.37 -18.92 30.49
N ILE A 23 3.12 -17.88 30.84
CA ILE A 23 4.38 -17.51 30.19
C ILE A 23 5.52 -17.84 31.16
N PHE A 24 6.51 -18.58 30.67
CA PHE A 24 7.74 -18.89 31.40
C PHE A 24 8.94 -18.43 30.57
N PHE A 25 9.69 -17.47 31.11
CA PHE A 25 10.95 -17.05 30.52
C PHE A 25 12.07 -18.02 30.92
N ASP A 26 13.02 -18.20 30.00
CA ASP A 26 14.22 -19.01 30.21
C ASP A 26 13.93 -20.47 30.65
N PHE A 27 12.94 -21.08 30.01
CA PHE A 27 12.47 -22.42 30.37
C PHE A 27 13.59 -23.46 30.25
N GLY A 28 13.82 -24.22 31.33
CA GLY A 28 14.84 -25.27 31.39
C GLY A 28 16.18 -24.84 31.97
N ASN A 29 16.38 -23.55 32.26
CA ASN A 29 17.60 -23.03 32.87
C ASN A 29 17.39 -22.64 34.36
N PRO A 30 18.44 -22.69 35.20
CA PRO A 30 18.38 -22.13 36.55
C PRO A 30 18.20 -20.61 36.51
N GLY A 31 17.23 -20.08 37.25
CA GLY A 31 17.00 -18.63 37.31
C GLY A 31 18.22 -17.87 37.84
N ASP A 32 18.61 -16.82 37.11
CA ASP A 32 19.80 -15.99 37.39
C ASP A 32 19.45 -14.59 37.96
N GLY A 33 18.16 -14.30 38.13
CA GLY A 33 17.66 -13.01 38.60
C GLY A 33 17.40 -11.98 37.50
N SER A 34 17.46 -12.39 36.23
CA SER A 34 17.08 -11.55 35.09
C SER A 34 15.63 -11.07 35.15
N ILE A 35 15.39 -9.85 34.67
CA ILE A 35 14.06 -9.25 34.58
C ILE A 35 13.60 -9.31 33.12
N TYR A 36 12.45 -9.93 32.90
CA TYR A 36 11.80 -10.04 31.59
C TYR A 36 10.53 -9.18 31.58
N TYR A 37 10.28 -8.54 30.45
CA TYR A 37 9.08 -7.77 30.17
C TYR A 37 8.32 -8.44 29.02
N PHE A 38 6.99 -8.41 29.06
CA PHE A 38 6.13 -8.78 27.95
C PHE A 38 5.04 -7.72 27.81
N ASP A 39 4.55 -7.54 26.59
CA ASP A 39 3.44 -6.65 26.28
C ASP A 39 2.62 -7.22 25.12
N ASP A 40 1.47 -6.59 24.81
CA ASP A 40 0.69 -6.81 23.59
C ASP A 40 0.24 -8.26 23.32
N ILE A 41 -0.18 -8.99 24.36
CA ILE A 41 -0.75 -10.34 24.20
C ILE A 41 -2.09 -10.25 23.45
N LYS A 42 -2.13 -10.73 22.20
CA LYS A 42 -3.36 -10.84 21.40
C LYS A 42 -3.64 -12.28 20.93
N LEU A 43 -4.91 -12.58 20.75
CA LEU A 43 -5.39 -13.74 19.99
C LEU A 43 -5.98 -13.23 18.67
N THR A 44 -5.43 -13.64 17.53
CA THR A 44 -5.94 -13.24 16.21
C THR A 44 -6.66 -14.41 15.54
N SER A 45 -7.81 -14.15 14.91
CA SER A 45 -8.53 -15.12 14.08
C SER A 45 -7.91 -15.35 12.70
N SER A 46 -6.86 -14.60 12.38
CA SER A 46 -6.04 -14.81 11.20
C SER A 46 -4.95 -15.83 11.55
N SER A 47 -4.88 -16.96 10.82
CA SER A 47 -3.58 -17.54 10.46
C SER A 47 -2.62 -16.40 10.16
N PRO A 48 -1.33 -16.45 10.52
CA PRO A 48 -0.41 -15.38 10.18
C PRO A 48 -0.64 -15.06 8.71
N SER A 49 -1.09 -13.84 8.42
CA SER A 49 -1.05 -13.38 7.03
C SER A 49 0.41 -13.60 6.68
N THR A 50 0.68 -14.43 5.69
CA THR A 50 2.03 -14.87 5.34
C THR A 50 2.83 -13.71 4.72
N GLY A 51 2.56 -12.46 5.12
CA GLY A 51 3.07 -11.20 4.61
C GLY A 51 2.68 -10.88 3.17
N ILE A 52 2.52 -11.90 2.34
CA ILE A 52 2.39 -11.83 0.89
C ILE A 52 1.06 -12.38 0.37
N ALA A 53 0.19 -12.88 1.25
CA ALA A 53 -1.13 -13.38 0.85
C ALA A 53 -1.90 -12.34 0.01
N GLY A 54 -2.56 -12.81 -1.05
CA GLY A 54 -3.26 -12.00 -2.05
C GLY A 54 -2.85 -12.37 -3.48
N THR A 55 -3.42 -11.65 -4.43
CA THR A 55 -3.11 -11.81 -5.86
C THR A 55 -2.01 -10.83 -6.26
N TRP A 56 -1.04 -11.29 -7.02
CA TRP A 56 0.04 -10.49 -7.55
C TRP A 56 0.12 -10.63 -9.06
N LYS A 57 0.58 -9.57 -9.74
CA LYS A 57 0.83 -9.52 -11.18
C LYS A 57 2.22 -8.96 -11.42
N VAL A 58 2.89 -9.31 -12.51
CA VAL A 58 4.12 -8.58 -12.87
C VAL A 58 3.76 -7.13 -13.18
N ALA A 59 4.55 -6.18 -12.71
CA ALA A 59 4.28 -4.76 -12.90
C ALA A 59 4.34 -4.41 -14.40
N PRO A 60 3.28 -3.83 -14.99
CA PRO A 60 3.25 -3.50 -16.43
C PRO A 60 4.02 -2.22 -16.73
N GLU A 61 5.32 -2.20 -16.40
CA GLU A 61 6.25 -1.08 -16.57
C GLU A 61 7.60 -1.57 -17.13
N ALA A 62 8.31 -0.73 -17.89
CA ALA A 62 9.66 -1.05 -18.34
C ALA A 62 10.59 -1.34 -17.15
N GLY A 63 11.47 -2.33 -17.30
CA GLY A 63 12.37 -2.76 -16.23
C GLY A 63 11.77 -3.74 -15.22
N SER A 64 10.48 -4.08 -15.31
CA SER A 64 9.84 -5.02 -14.38
C SER A 64 10.21 -6.50 -14.60
N LEU A 65 10.87 -6.82 -15.71
CA LEU A 65 11.29 -8.15 -16.11
C LEU A 65 12.66 -8.01 -16.78
N GLY A 66 13.70 -8.66 -16.25
CA GLY A 66 15.03 -8.57 -16.83
C GLY A 66 16.02 -9.60 -16.28
N VAL A 67 17.17 -9.70 -16.95
CA VAL A 67 18.23 -10.66 -16.63
C VAL A 67 19.60 -9.99 -16.68
N GLY A 68 20.49 -10.41 -15.78
CA GLY A 68 21.84 -9.87 -15.68
C GLY A 68 22.84 -10.82 -15.00
N PRO A 69 24.11 -10.41 -14.89
CA PRO A 69 25.19 -11.25 -14.33
C PRO A 69 25.13 -11.43 -12.81
N GLY A 70 24.33 -10.65 -12.08
CA GLY A 70 24.27 -10.68 -10.62
C GLY A 70 22.88 -10.32 -10.09
N GLN A 71 22.62 -10.63 -8.81
CA GLN A 71 21.34 -10.33 -8.17
C GLN A 71 21.02 -8.83 -8.30
N GLY A 72 19.78 -8.53 -8.69
CA GLY A 72 19.32 -7.16 -8.89
C GLY A 72 19.70 -6.51 -10.22
N ASP A 73 20.54 -7.16 -11.05
CA ASP A 73 21.04 -6.64 -12.32
C ASP A 73 20.17 -7.10 -13.51
N ILE A 74 19.83 -6.17 -14.40
CA ILE A 74 19.00 -6.41 -15.61
C ILE A 74 19.70 -5.97 -16.91
N SER A 75 21.04 -5.94 -16.91
CA SER A 75 21.86 -5.32 -17.97
C SER A 75 22.07 -6.18 -19.21
N TRP A 76 21.85 -7.50 -19.15
CA TRP A 76 21.93 -8.34 -20.35
C TRP A 76 20.70 -8.15 -21.23
N TRP A 77 19.53 -8.10 -20.60
CA TRP A 77 18.27 -7.78 -21.26
C TRP A 77 17.24 -7.33 -20.21
N SER A 78 16.40 -6.38 -20.59
CA SER A 78 15.29 -5.88 -19.78
C SER A 78 14.12 -5.57 -20.70
N ILE A 79 12.90 -5.82 -20.21
CA ILE A 79 11.67 -5.42 -20.92
C ILE A 79 11.61 -3.90 -21.06
N ASP A 80 11.19 -3.44 -22.24
CA ASP A 80 10.89 -2.03 -22.54
C ASP A 80 9.38 -1.82 -22.66
N ASP A 81 8.94 -0.56 -22.80
CA ASP A 81 7.52 -0.21 -22.88
C ASP A 81 6.80 -0.91 -24.05
N ALA A 82 7.49 -1.10 -25.18
CA ALA A 82 6.93 -1.80 -26.34
C ALA A 82 6.73 -3.29 -26.04
N GLY A 83 7.70 -3.91 -25.37
CA GLY A 83 7.63 -5.30 -24.95
C GLY A 83 6.56 -5.56 -23.90
N VAL A 84 6.26 -4.59 -23.04
CA VAL A 84 5.12 -4.64 -22.10
C VAL A 84 3.80 -4.71 -22.86
N ILE A 85 3.62 -3.84 -23.86
CA ILE A 85 2.40 -3.80 -24.69
C ILE A 85 2.25 -5.10 -25.50
N GLU A 86 3.35 -5.59 -26.08
CA GLU A 86 3.35 -6.83 -26.87
C GLU A 86 2.93 -8.05 -26.05
N ARG A 87 3.29 -8.08 -24.76
CA ARG A 87 3.08 -9.21 -23.85
C ARG A 87 1.88 -8.99 -22.93
N ALA A 88 0.82 -8.33 -23.41
CA ALA A 88 -0.34 -7.99 -22.57
C ALA A 88 -0.94 -9.20 -21.83
N CYS A 89 -1.03 -10.37 -22.49
CA CYS A 89 -1.50 -11.64 -21.91
C CYS A 89 -0.58 -12.26 -20.83
N TYR A 90 0.62 -11.72 -20.65
CA TYR A 90 1.52 -12.12 -19.56
C TYR A 90 1.40 -11.18 -18.37
N TYR A 91 1.02 -9.92 -18.61
CA TYR A 91 0.88 -8.92 -17.57
C TYR A 91 -0.47 -8.96 -16.85
N ASP A 92 -1.46 -9.70 -17.38
CA ASP A 92 -2.70 -10.04 -16.68
C ASP A 92 -2.64 -11.37 -15.91
N ASP A 93 -1.59 -12.20 -16.12
CA ASP A 93 -1.34 -13.42 -15.36
C ASP A 93 -1.25 -13.14 -13.84
N GLU A 94 -1.88 -14.01 -13.07
CA GLU A 94 -2.05 -13.86 -11.62
C GLU A 94 -1.28 -14.92 -10.83
N TYR A 95 -0.58 -14.47 -9.80
CA TYR A 95 0.09 -15.28 -8.78
C TYR A 95 -0.68 -15.14 -7.46
N ILE A 96 -1.43 -16.17 -7.08
CA ILE A 96 -2.33 -16.11 -5.93
C ILE A 96 -1.70 -16.85 -4.75
N PHE A 97 -1.39 -16.10 -3.69
CA PHE A 97 -0.96 -16.63 -2.40
C PHE A 97 -2.15 -16.72 -1.44
N GLY A 98 -2.62 -17.93 -1.16
CA GLY A 98 -3.69 -18.20 -0.21
C GLY A 98 -3.27 -17.95 1.24
N THR A 99 -4.20 -17.49 2.08
CA THR A 99 -3.98 -17.34 3.53
C THR A 99 -3.84 -18.69 4.26
N ASP A 100 -4.17 -19.78 3.57
CA ASP A 100 -4.02 -21.17 4.01
C ASP A 100 -2.71 -21.83 3.55
N GLY A 101 -1.81 -21.06 2.90
CA GLY A 101 -0.56 -21.57 2.35
C GLY A 101 -0.68 -22.20 0.95
N SER A 102 -1.87 -22.18 0.34
CA SER A 102 -2.05 -22.58 -1.07
C SER A 102 -1.42 -21.57 -2.03
N PHE A 103 -1.00 -22.04 -3.20
CA PHE A 103 -0.49 -21.21 -4.28
C PHE A 103 -1.12 -21.61 -5.62
N SER A 104 -1.42 -20.62 -6.47
CA SER A 104 -1.93 -20.85 -7.83
C SER A 104 -1.35 -19.86 -8.82
N ASN A 105 -0.97 -20.36 -10.00
CA ASN A 105 -0.84 -19.56 -11.21
C ASN A 105 -2.21 -19.53 -11.91
N VAL A 106 -2.76 -18.35 -12.18
CA VAL A 106 -4.01 -18.17 -12.93
C VAL A 106 -3.70 -17.37 -14.18
N LEU A 107 -3.81 -18.04 -15.34
CA LEU A 107 -3.29 -17.57 -16.63
C LEU A 107 -4.40 -17.27 -17.66
N GLN A 108 -5.62 -17.06 -17.13
CA GLN A 108 -6.84 -16.81 -17.89
C GLN A 108 -7.01 -17.78 -19.09
N ASP A 109 -7.33 -17.25 -20.29
CA ASP A 109 -7.48 -18.04 -21.52
C ASP A 109 -6.16 -18.16 -22.31
N GLU A 110 -5.26 -17.18 -22.18
CA GLU A 110 -3.99 -17.08 -22.90
C GLU A 110 -2.89 -16.48 -22.01
N THR A 111 -1.66 -16.97 -22.17
CA THR A 111 -0.42 -16.39 -21.60
C THR A 111 0.67 -16.35 -22.66
N TRP A 112 1.83 -15.74 -22.38
CA TRP A 112 2.97 -15.70 -23.30
C TRP A 112 3.67 -17.07 -23.40
N ILE A 113 3.60 -17.71 -24.57
CA ILE A 113 4.21 -19.02 -24.81
C ILE A 113 5.43 -18.89 -25.70
N GLU A 114 6.59 -19.19 -25.12
CA GLU A 114 7.87 -19.21 -25.84
C GLU A 114 8.08 -20.51 -26.64
N GLY A 115 9.03 -20.48 -27.58
CA GLY A 115 9.40 -21.65 -28.38
C GLY A 115 9.81 -22.90 -27.56
N TRP A 116 10.38 -22.72 -26.36
CA TRP A 116 10.78 -23.86 -25.50
C TRP A 116 9.57 -24.62 -24.92
N GLN A 117 8.41 -23.98 -24.82
CA GLN A 117 7.13 -24.60 -24.46
C GLN A 117 6.40 -25.19 -25.68
N GLY A 118 6.95 -25.03 -26.89
CA GLY A 118 6.30 -25.40 -28.15
C GLY A 118 5.43 -24.29 -28.76
N GLY A 119 5.55 -23.05 -28.27
CA GLY A 119 4.88 -21.88 -28.83
C GLY A 119 5.69 -21.19 -29.93
N SER A 120 5.37 -19.92 -30.16
CA SER A 120 5.98 -19.09 -31.20
C SER A 120 6.35 -17.68 -30.71
N ASP A 121 6.64 -17.55 -29.41
CA ASP A 121 6.89 -16.28 -28.73
C ASP A 121 5.70 -15.31 -28.94
N ALA A 122 4.53 -15.75 -28.49
CA ALA A 122 3.27 -15.03 -28.63
C ALA A 122 2.26 -15.47 -27.55
N CYS A 123 1.18 -14.71 -27.38
CA CYS A 123 0.04 -15.12 -26.58
C CYS A 123 -0.58 -16.42 -27.12
N GLY A 124 -0.90 -17.35 -26.24
CA GLY A 124 -1.54 -18.61 -26.57
C GLY A 124 -1.95 -19.42 -25.36
N THR A 125 -2.55 -20.58 -25.58
CA THR A 125 -3.07 -21.44 -24.50
C THR A 125 -1.96 -21.89 -23.53
N PRO A 126 -2.16 -21.76 -22.21
CA PRO A 126 -1.21 -22.24 -21.21
C PRO A 126 -0.78 -23.71 -21.41
N VAL A 127 0.48 -24.01 -21.11
CA VAL A 127 1.12 -25.31 -21.39
C VAL A 127 1.51 -26.02 -20.09
N ALA A 128 0.96 -27.23 -19.87
CA ALA A 128 1.32 -28.09 -18.75
C ALA A 128 2.85 -28.40 -18.71
N PRO A 129 3.47 -28.46 -17.52
CA PRO A 129 2.84 -28.38 -16.19
C PRO A 129 2.67 -26.95 -15.66
N HIS A 130 3.05 -25.92 -16.42
CA HIS A 130 3.01 -24.51 -16.01
C HIS A 130 1.66 -23.84 -16.28
N ASP A 131 0.61 -24.61 -16.56
CA ASP A 131 -0.73 -24.13 -16.91
C ASP A 131 -1.62 -23.85 -15.68
N GLY A 132 -1.05 -23.88 -14.47
CA GLY A 132 -1.79 -23.67 -13.22
C GLY A 132 -2.70 -24.84 -12.80
N SER A 133 -2.71 -25.94 -13.55
CA SER A 133 -3.60 -27.08 -13.26
C SER A 133 -3.14 -27.96 -12.09
N ASN A 134 -1.84 -27.93 -11.75
CA ASN A 134 -1.28 -28.70 -10.65
C ASN A 134 -1.45 -27.96 -9.32
N PRO A 135 -1.80 -28.66 -8.22
CA PRO A 135 -1.87 -28.05 -6.90
C PRO A 135 -0.47 -27.61 -6.44
N ALA A 136 -0.40 -26.41 -5.85
CA ALA A 136 0.82 -25.88 -5.30
C ALA A 136 0.58 -25.22 -3.93
N THR A 137 1.67 -25.06 -3.19
CA THR A 137 1.72 -24.40 -1.88
C THR A 137 2.95 -23.51 -1.82
N PHE A 138 3.02 -22.62 -0.84
CA PHE A 138 4.19 -21.79 -0.61
C PHE A 138 4.59 -21.75 0.86
N VAL A 139 5.86 -21.42 1.08
CA VAL A 139 6.42 -21.07 2.38
C VAL A 139 7.11 -19.71 2.23
N PHE A 140 6.68 -18.73 3.02
CA PHE A 140 7.34 -17.43 3.12
C PHE A 140 8.17 -17.38 4.41
N ASP A 141 9.46 -17.07 4.26
CA ASP A 141 10.38 -16.79 5.36
C ASP A 141 10.75 -15.31 5.30
N GLU A 142 10.09 -14.51 6.14
CA GLU A 142 10.29 -13.06 6.22
C GLU A 142 11.71 -12.71 6.70
N GLY A 143 12.26 -13.48 7.63
CA GLY A 143 13.60 -13.23 8.17
C GLY A 143 14.71 -13.51 7.15
N ALA A 144 14.52 -14.53 6.31
CA ALA A 144 15.42 -14.83 5.21
C ALA A 144 15.15 -13.98 3.95
N GLY A 145 13.98 -13.35 3.85
CA GLY A 145 13.54 -12.65 2.65
C GLY A 145 13.36 -13.61 1.48
N THR A 146 12.75 -14.78 1.71
CA THR A 146 12.59 -15.81 0.67
C THR A 146 11.18 -16.37 0.61
N VAL A 147 10.76 -16.76 -0.60
CA VAL A 147 9.54 -17.54 -0.84
C VAL A 147 9.90 -18.82 -1.56
N THR A 148 9.48 -19.96 -1.02
CA THR A 148 9.59 -21.26 -1.66
C THR A 148 8.23 -21.73 -2.13
N LEU A 149 8.09 -21.97 -3.44
CA LEU A 149 6.94 -22.64 -4.02
C LEU A 149 7.17 -24.15 -4.04
N ASN A 150 6.13 -24.92 -3.75
CA ASN A 150 6.11 -26.38 -3.82
C ASN A 150 4.93 -26.83 -4.69
N GLY A 151 5.22 -27.51 -5.79
CA GLY A 151 4.23 -27.93 -6.79
C GLY A 151 4.87 -27.98 -8.17
N LEU A 152 4.66 -29.08 -8.91
CA LEU A 152 5.23 -29.25 -10.24
C LEU A 152 4.64 -28.19 -11.19
N GLY A 153 5.51 -27.35 -11.75
CA GLY A 153 5.13 -26.29 -12.67
C GLY A 153 4.63 -25.00 -12.02
N ALA A 154 4.69 -24.88 -10.69
CA ALA A 154 4.44 -23.63 -9.99
C ALA A 154 5.63 -22.66 -10.16
N TYR A 155 5.36 -21.39 -10.45
CA TYR A 155 6.41 -20.39 -10.67
C TYR A 155 5.96 -18.96 -10.31
N LEU A 156 6.93 -18.06 -10.16
CA LEU A 156 6.76 -16.60 -10.13
C LEU A 156 7.60 -15.96 -11.25
N GLY A 157 7.08 -14.89 -11.86
CA GLY A 157 7.79 -14.18 -12.92
C GLY A 157 7.63 -14.87 -14.27
N ILE A 158 8.48 -15.84 -14.61
CA ILE A 158 8.34 -16.65 -15.83
C ILE A 158 8.48 -18.14 -15.52
N PRO A 159 7.83 -19.04 -16.27
CA PRO A 159 7.91 -20.48 -16.04
C PRO A 159 9.26 -21.11 -16.39
N LYS A 160 10.14 -20.36 -17.05
CA LYS A 160 11.42 -20.87 -17.56
C LYS A 160 12.52 -20.94 -16.50
N ALA A 161 12.55 -20.00 -15.56
CA ALA A 161 13.65 -19.85 -14.60
C ALA A 161 13.45 -20.76 -13.38
N TYR A 162 14.52 -21.44 -12.96
CA TYR A 162 14.55 -22.21 -11.72
C TYR A 162 15.91 -22.08 -11.01
N ASN A 163 16.02 -22.55 -9.77
CA ASN A 163 17.26 -22.46 -9.02
C ASN A 163 18.39 -23.23 -9.71
N GLY A 164 19.37 -22.49 -10.25
CA GLY A 164 20.54 -23.06 -10.92
C GLY A 164 20.38 -23.30 -12.43
N GLY A 165 19.28 -22.87 -13.07
CA GLY A 165 19.18 -22.95 -14.53
C GLY A 165 17.90 -22.39 -15.15
N GLU A 166 17.79 -22.63 -16.46
CA GLU A 166 16.61 -22.30 -17.28
C GLU A 166 16.11 -23.56 -18.00
N LEU A 167 14.80 -23.74 -18.06
CA LEU A 167 14.19 -24.89 -18.72
C LEU A 167 14.36 -24.81 -20.24
N THR A 168 14.63 -25.97 -20.84
CA THR A 168 14.61 -26.16 -22.31
C THR A 168 13.42 -27.00 -22.78
N THR A 169 12.66 -27.57 -21.84
CA THR A 169 11.45 -28.36 -22.09
C THR A 169 10.53 -28.33 -20.85
N PRO A 170 9.20 -28.29 -21.01
CA PRO A 170 8.26 -28.31 -19.88
C PRO A 170 8.36 -29.56 -19.00
N ALA A 171 8.84 -30.68 -19.54
CA ALA A 171 8.93 -31.95 -18.83
C ALA A 171 9.95 -31.95 -17.68
N ASP A 172 10.93 -31.02 -17.72
CA ASP A 172 12.00 -30.92 -16.72
C ASP A 172 11.66 -29.95 -15.58
N ALA A 173 10.40 -29.49 -15.50
CA ALA A 173 9.96 -28.59 -14.45
C ALA A 173 10.29 -29.16 -13.05
N PRO A 174 10.91 -28.38 -12.15
CA PRO A 174 11.21 -28.83 -10.81
C PRO A 174 9.94 -28.92 -9.96
N ALA A 175 10.00 -29.71 -8.89
CA ALA A 175 8.90 -29.81 -7.93
C ALA A 175 8.86 -28.65 -6.92
N SER A 176 9.92 -27.85 -6.83
CA SER A 176 10.04 -26.71 -5.94
C SER A 176 11.01 -25.68 -6.48
N ILE A 177 10.70 -24.40 -6.27
CA ILE A 177 11.54 -23.25 -6.64
C ILE A 177 11.55 -22.27 -5.46
N THR A 178 12.73 -21.75 -5.11
CA THR A 178 12.91 -20.74 -4.07
C THR A 178 13.37 -19.44 -4.69
N TYR A 179 12.76 -18.34 -4.28
CA TYR A 179 13.06 -17.00 -4.72
C TYR A 179 13.54 -16.14 -3.56
N ILE A 180 14.41 -15.19 -3.86
CA ILE A 180 14.73 -14.10 -2.93
C ILE A 180 13.75 -12.97 -3.22
N ILE A 181 13.12 -12.44 -2.19
CA ILE A 181 12.16 -11.34 -2.32
C ILE A 181 12.48 -10.19 -1.40
N ALA A 182 12.14 -8.99 -1.86
CA ALA A 182 12.07 -7.79 -1.04
C ALA A 182 10.70 -7.14 -1.25
N LEU A 183 9.94 -6.97 -0.18
CA LEU A 183 8.66 -6.27 -0.20
C LEU A 183 8.89 -4.78 0.07
N SER A 184 8.09 -3.92 -0.57
CA SER A 184 7.92 -2.55 -0.11
C SER A 184 7.30 -2.53 1.29
N ASP A 185 7.48 -1.42 2.02
CA ASP A 185 6.96 -1.25 3.39
C ASP A 185 5.44 -1.44 3.46
N ASP A 186 4.72 -1.03 2.41
CA ASP A 186 3.27 -1.19 2.26
C ASP A 186 2.84 -2.57 1.74
N ARG A 187 3.80 -3.44 1.42
CA ARG A 187 3.61 -4.79 0.89
C ARG A 187 2.72 -4.83 -0.37
N THR A 188 2.75 -3.77 -1.18
CA THR A 188 2.05 -3.70 -2.48
C THR A 188 2.97 -3.95 -3.67
N ARG A 189 4.30 -3.88 -3.46
CA ARG A 189 5.33 -4.17 -4.46
C ARG A 189 6.29 -5.22 -3.94
N MET A 190 6.66 -6.15 -4.81
CA MET A 190 7.62 -7.22 -4.52
C MET A 190 8.71 -7.20 -5.58
N THR A 191 9.96 -6.96 -5.17
CA THR A 191 11.12 -7.33 -5.97
C THR A 191 11.36 -8.82 -5.78
N LEU A 192 11.53 -9.54 -6.89
CA LEU A 192 11.77 -10.97 -6.96
C LEU A 192 13.07 -11.22 -7.71
N ASP A 193 13.98 -12.00 -7.13
CA ASP A 193 15.24 -12.42 -7.78
C ASP A 193 15.38 -13.95 -7.75
N ILE A 194 15.92 -14.53 -8.82
CA ILE A 194 16.25 -15.95 -8.90
C ILE A 194 17.60 -16.19 -9.60
N ASP A 195 18.47 -16.95 -8.92
CA ASP A 195 19.77 -17.38 -9.46
C ASP A 195 19.60 -18.59 -10.39
N ILE A 196 20.01 -18.42 -11.64
CA ILE A 196 19.99 -19.48 -12.66
C ILE A 196 21.37 -20.12 -12.87
N GLY A 197 22.29 -20.00 -11.91
CA GLY A 197 23.60 -20.65 -11.87
C GLY A 197 24.67 -20.01 -12.77
N GLY A 198 24.25 -19.19 -13.73
CA GLY A 198 25.12 -18.41 -14.62
C GLY A 198 24.70 -16.95 -14.78
N GLY A 199 23.64 -16.52 -14.10
CA GLY A 199 23.01 -15.20 -14.18
C GLY A 199 21.84 -15.13 -13.22
N TRP A 200 21.13 -14.00 -13.25
CA TRP A 200 20.02 -13.73 -12.36
C TRP A 200 18.87 -13.13 -13.14
N TRP A 201 17.67 -13.70 -12.95
CA TRP A 201 16.44 -13.06 -13.37
C TRP A 201 15.90 -12.20 -12.23
N ARG A 202 15.41 -11.02 -12.58
CA ARG A 202 14.72 -10.10 -11.68
C ARG A 202 13.34 -9.76 -12.21
N PHE A 203 12.38 -9.71 -11.30
CA PHE A 203 11.01 -9.29 -11.58
C PHE A 203 10.53 -8.27 -10.54
N ILE A 204 9.61 -7.41 -10.95
CA ILE A 204 8.86 -6.51 -10.07
C ILE A 204 7.40 -6.92 -10.18
N LEU A 205 6.80 -7.33 -9.06
CA LEU A 205 5.38 -7.66 -8.97
C LEU A 205 4.64 -6.59 -8.19
N VAL A 206 3.38 -6.35 -8.58
CA VAL A 206 2.43 -5.48 -7.89
C VAL A 206 1.26 -6.33 -7.40
N LYS A 207 0.75 -6.00 -6.22
CA LYS A 207 -0.41 -6.67 -5.64
C LYS A 207 -1.69 -6.18 -6.33
N GLU A 208 -2.55 -7.08 -6.76
CA GLU A 208 -3.84 -6.72 -7.35
C GLU A 208 -4.72 -5.98 -6.32
N GLY A 209 -5.29 -4.85 -6.73
CA GLY A 209 -5.96 -3.91 -5.82
C GLY A 209 -5.00 -2.98 -5.06
N GLY A 210 -3.70 -3.27 -5.06
CA GLY A 210 -2.64 -2.34 -4.72
C GLY A 210 -2.28 -1.53 -5.96
N SER A 211 -2.91 -0.38 -6.16
CA SER A 211 -2.31 0.65 -7.01
C SER A 211 -0.90 0.96 -6.50
N ALA A 212 0.04 1.35 -7.38
CA ALA A 212 1.29 1.96 -6.92
C ALA A 212 0.96 3.00 -5.84
N PRO A 213 1.74 3.07 -4.74
CA PRO A 213 1.41 3.94 -3.62
C PRO A 213 1.12 5.33 -4.15
N SER A 214 -0.08 5.84 -3.85
CA SER A 214 -0.44 7.20 -4.23
C SER A 214 0.68 8.12 -3.72
N PRO A 215 1.14 9.12 -4.49
CA PRO A 215 2.12 10.07 -3.98
C PRO A 215 1.61 10.85 -2.75
N LEU A 216 0.29 10.84 -2.53
CA LEU A 216 -0.37 11.40 -1.35
C LEU A 216 -0.25 10.52 -0.11
N GLN A 217 0.13 9.25 -0.24
CA GLN A 217 0.27 8.32 0.90
C GLN A 217 1.17 8.94 1.97
N GLY A 218 0.75 8.80 3.24
CA GLY A 218 1.46 9.33 4.38
C GLY A 218 0.65 10.33 5.18
N THR A 219 1.33 11.02 6.10
CA THR A 219 0.72 12.01 6.99
C THR A 219 1.07 13.40 6.50
N TRP A 220 0.05 14.24 6.37
CA TRP A 220 0.19 15.63 5.96
C TRP A 220 -0.38 16.54 7.02
N GLN A 221 0.13 17.75 7.11
CA GLN A 221 -0.45 18.81 7.94
C GLN A 221 -0.40 20.12 7.16
N VAL A 222 -1.24 21.09 7.51
CA VAL A 222 -1.11 22.44 6.93
C VAL A 222 0.23 23.01 7.38
N LYS A 223 0.98 23.62 6.46
CA LYS A 223 2.30 24.18 6.74
C LYS A 223 2.18 25.33 7.74
N PRO A 224 2.83 25.31 8.92
CA PRO A 224 2.70 26.35 9.94
C PRO A 224 3.50 27.62 9.59
N GLU A 225 3.13 28.27 8.49
CA GLU A 225 3.73 29.53 8.02
C GLU A 225 2.69 30.53 7.53
N ALA A 226 2.99 31.82 7.61
CA ALA A 226 2.15 32.86 7.01
C ALA A 226 1.99 32.61 5.49
N GLY A 227 0.77 32.81 4.98
CA GLY A 227 0.46 32.52 3.58
C GLY A 227 0.08 31.06 3.26
N SER A 228 0.23 30.13 4.21
CA SER A 228 -0.13 28.71 4.04
C SER A 228 -1.63 28.44 3.91
N LEU A 229 -2.46 29.40 4.32
CA LEU A 229 -3.92 29.32 4.34
C LEU A 229 -4.47 30.68 3.89
N GLY A 230 -5.40 30.69 2.94
CA GLY A 230 -6.05 31.92 2.51
C GLY A 230 -7.18 31.73 1.52
N VAL A 231 -7.88 32.82 1.24
CA VAL A 231 -9.03 32.86 0.31
C VAL A 231 -8.94 34.06 -0.62
N GLY A 232 -9.39 33.88 -1.86
CA GLY A 232 -9.38 34.91 -2.89
C GLY A 232 -10.39 34.69 -4.01
N PRO A 233 -10.47 35.61 -4.98
CA PRO A 233 -11.45 35.56 -6.07
C PRO A 233 -11.18 34.49 -7.14
N GLY A 234 -10.00 33.85 -7.15
CA GLY A 234 -9.61 32.87 -8.16
C GLY A 234 -8.63 31.83 -7.63
N GLN A 235 -8.48 30.72 -8.35
CA GLN A 235 -7.53 29.66 -7.96
C GLN A 235 -6.13 30.23 -7.74
N GLY A 236 -5.50 29.86 -6.63
CA GLY A 236 -4.18 30.34 -6.27
C GLY A 236 -4.13 31.71 -5.59
N ASP A 237 -5.25 32.45 -5.53
CA ASP A 237 -5.32 33.80 -4.97
C ASP A 237 -5.73 33.76 -3.48
N ILE A 238 -5.02 34.55 -2.65
CA ILE A 238 -5.23 34.65 -1.19
C ILE A 238 -5.43 36.12 -0.74
N SER A 239 -5.90 36.98 -1.65
CA SER A 239 -5.94 38.44 -1.46
C SER A 239 -7.12 38.96 -0.64
N TRP A 240 -8.20 38.19 -0.48
CA TRP A 240 -9.31 38.59 0.40
C TRP A 240 -8.92 38.43 1.85
N TRP A 241 -8.26 37.32 2.17
CA TRP A 241 -7.69 37.07 3.48
C TRP A 241 -6.62 35.98 3.39
N SER A 242 -5.55 36.12 4.17
CA SER A 242 -4.52 35.11 4.33
C SER A 242 -4.00 35.11 5.76
N ILE A 243 -3.64 33.92 6.25
CA ILE A 243 -3.06 33.75 7.58
C ILE A 243 -1.72 34.48 7.69
N ASP A 244 -1.55 35.23 8.78
CA ASP A 244 -0.28 35.88 9.14
C ASP A 244 0.43 35.11 10.28
N ASP A 245 1.65 35.52 10.62
CA ASP A 245 2.45 34.84 11.64
C ASP A 245 1.75 34.79 13.01
N ALA A 246 0.99 35.84 13.36
CA ALA A 246 0.21 35.88 14.59
C ALA A 246 -0.94 34.86 14.55
N GLY A 247 -1.65 34.79 13.42
CA GLY A 247 -2.71 33.83 13.20
C GLY A 247 -2.23 32.38 13.21
N VAL A 248 -1.01 32.11 12.74
CA VAL A 248 -0.38 30.78 12.86
C VAL A 248 -0.12 30.44 14.34
N ALA A 249 0.47 31.37 15.10
CA ALA A 249 0.76 31.16 16.51
C ALA A 249 -0.51 30.96 17.36
N ASP A 250 -1.60 31.68 17.03
CA ASP A 250 -2.88 31.58 17.73
C ASP A 250 -3.62 30.26 17.45
N ARG A 251 -3.29 29.56 16.36
CA ARG A 251 -3.98 28.35 15.87
C ARG A 251 -3.13 27.09 16.00
N GLY A 252 -2.37 26.96 17.08
CA GLY A 252 -1.49 25.80 17.30
C GLY A 252 -2.21 24.44 17.10
N CYS A 253 -3.42 24.30 17.64
CA CYS A 253 -4.27 23.11 17.53
C CYS A 253 -4.81 22.82 16.11
N PHE A 254 -4.70 23.75 15.16
CA PHE A 254 -5.04 23.49 13.76
C PHE A 254 -3.82 23.02 12.97
N TYR A 255 -2.63 23.45 13.41
CA TYR A 255 -1.38 23.16 12.72
C TYR A 255 -0.71 21.87 13.20
N ASP A 256 -1.18 21.27 14.29
CA ASP A 256 -0.83 19.91 14.72
C ASP A 256 -1.83 18.85 14.23
N ASP A 257 -3.00 19.27 13.71
CA ASP A 257 -3.95 18.41 13.01
C ASP A 257 -3.30 17.77 11.78
N SER A 258 -3.59 16.49 11.58
CA SER A 258 -3.01 15.68 10.51
C SER A 258 -4.06 15.06 9.60
N TYR A 259 -3.72 14.91 8.32
CA TYR A 259 -4.48 14.21 7.29
C TYR A 259 -3.70 12.98 6.87
N VAL A 260 -4.27 11.80 7.08
CA VAL A 260 -3.61 10.53 6.81
C VAL A 260 -4.22 9.90 5.57
N PHE A 261 -3.39 9.73 4.54
CA PHE A 261 -3.72 8.94 3.35
C PHE A 261 -3.14 7.54 3.50
N GLY A 262 -4.02 6.57 3.73
CA GLY A 262 -3.67 5.18 3.94
C GLY A 262 -3.26 4.48 2.66
N VAL A 263 -2.44 3.43 2.82
CA VAL A 263 -1.93 2.61 1.71
C VAL A 263 -3.04 1.83 1.00
N ASP A 264 -4.14 1.59 1.70
CA ASP A 264 -5.33 0.84 1.28
C ASP A 264 -6.42 1.76 0.68
N GLY A 265 -6.11 3.04 0.45
CA GLY A 265 -7.07 4.03 -0.01
C GLY A 265 -7.94 4.63 1.11
N SER A 266 -7.69 4.28 2.37
CA SER A 266 -8.35 4.93 3.51
C SER A 266 -7.88 6.38 3.69
N PHE A 267 -8.74 7.19 4.30
CA PHE A 267 -8.45 8.58 4.66
C PHE A 267 -8.89 8.85 6.11
N SER A 268 -8.14 9.67 6.84
CA SER A 268 -8.52 10.09 8.19
C SER A 268 -8.06 11.51 8.52
N ASN A 269 -8.93 12.26 9.18
CA ASN A 269 -8.57 13.47 9.92
C ASN A 269 -8.16 13.07 11.34
N VAL A 270 -6.95 13.43 11.77
CA VAL A 270 -6.40 13.13 13.09
C VAL A 270 -6.23 14.45 13.85
N LEU A 271 -7.13 14.71 14.79
CA LEU A 271 -7.35 16.05 15.37
C LEU A 271 -6.96 16.19 16.85
N GLY A 272 -6.19 15.24 17.38
CA GLY A 272 -5.77 15.24 18.79
C GLY A 272 -6.93 15.32 19.80
N ALA A 273 -6.70 16.06 20.89
CA ALA A 273 -7.72 16.35 21.91
C ALA A 273 -8.52 17.62 21.60
N ASP A 274 -7.96 18.52 20.81
CA ASP A 274 -8.49 19.81 20.41
C ASP A 274 -8.05 20.19 19.00
N THR A 275 -8.94 20.87 18.28
CA THR A 275 -8.74 21.46 16.95
C THR A 275 -9.30 22.89 16.94
N TRP A 276 -9.09 23.66 15.87
CA TRP A 276 -9.71 24.99 15.75
C TRP A 276 -11.21 24.88 15.47
N VAL A 277 -12.04 25.27 16.43
CA VAL A 277 -13.51 25.20 16.33
C VAL A 277 -14.11 26.59 16.20
N GLU A 278 -14.73 26.84 15.06
CA GLU A 278 -15.36 28.12 14.75
C GLU A 278 -16.81 28.21 15.24
N GLY A 279 -17.35 29.44 15.26
CA GLY A 279 -18.74 29.70 15.68
C GLY A 279 -19.81 28.92 14.89
N TRP A 280 -19.57 28.61 13.61
CA TRP A 280 -20.52 27.84 12.80
C TRP A 280 -20.61 26.37 13.22
N GLN A 281 -19.58 25.84 13.89
CA GLN A 281 -19.59 24.51 14.52
C GLN A 281 -20.17 24.54 15.93
N GLY A 282 -20.56 25.73 16.44
CA GLY A 282 -20.97 25.93 17.83
C GLY A 282 -19.82 26.25 18.79
N GLY A 283 -18.62 26.54 18.27
CA GLY A 283 -17.47 26.99 19.03
C GLY A 283 -17.41 28.51 19.24
N THR A 284 -16.21 29.00 19.55
CA THR A 284 -15.94 30.43 19.83
C THR A 284 -14.72 30.96 19.07
N ASP A 285 -14.38 30.34 17.93
CA ASP A 285 -13.17 30.65 17.15
C ASP A 285 -11.91 30.49 18.01
N ALA A 286 -11.72 29.28 18.54
CA ALA A 286 -10.61 28.91 19.43
C ALA A 286 -10.34 27.39 19.36
N CYS A 287 -9.22 26.96 19.93
CA CYS A 287 -8.96 25.54 20.17
C CYS A 287 -10.04 24.93 21.08
N GLY A 288 -10.62 23.82 20.66
CA GLY A 288 -11.70 23.12 21.36
C GLY A 288 -11.89 21.71 20.85
N THR A 289 -12.77 20.95 21.51
CA THR A 289 -13.04 19.55 21.16
C THR A 289 -13.57 19.43 19.72
N PRO A 290 -13.04 18.50 18.90
CA PRO A 290 -13.54 18.26 17.55
C PRO A 290 -15.06 18.02 17.48
N VAL A 291 -15.70 18.55 16.44
CA VAL A 291 -17.17 18.57 16.30
C VAL A 291 -17.62 17.68 15.15
N ALA A 292 -18.48 16.71 15.44
CA ALA A 292 -19.07 15.82 14.43
C ALA A 292 -19.86 16.60 13.36
N PRO A 293 -19.81 16.19 12.08
CA PRO A 293 -19.15 14.99 11.57
C PRO A 293 -17.66 15.16 11.25
N HIS A 294 -17.08 16.34 11.50
CA HIS A 294 -15.68 16.68 11.18
C HIS A 294 -14.70 16.32 12.31
N ASP A 295 -15.06 15.37 13.17
CA ASP A 295 -14.32 15.01 14.38
C ASP A 295 -13.31 13.86 14.18
N GLY A 296 -13.10 13.43 12.94
CA GLY A 296 -12.17 12.34 12.60
C GLY A 296 -12.69 10.94 12.89
N ASN A 297 -13.90 10.78 13.41
CA ASN A 297 -14.46 9.47 13.76
C ASN A 297 -15.14 8.75 12.58
N VAL A 298 -15.27 9.41 11.43
CA VAL A 298 -15.90 8.85 10.24
C VAL A 298 -14.86 8.14 9.37
N ALA A 299 -15.15 6.89 9.01
CA ALA A 299 -14.35 6.16 8.03
C ALA A 299 -14.50 6.84 6.66
N ALA A 300 -13.37 7.23 6.08
CA ALA A 300 -13.31 7.87 4.78
C ALA A 300 -12.30 7.17 3.86
N THR A 301 -12.41 7.42 2.56
CA THR A 301 -11.47 6.96 1.56
C THR A 301 -11.08 8.11 0.64
N PHE A 302 -10.00 7.92 -0.13
CA PHE A 302 -9.60 8.87 -1.16
C PHE A 302 -9.35 8.22 -2.51
N SER A 303 -9.43 9.02 -3.56
CA SER A 303 -8.99 8.69 -4.91
C SER A 303 -8.19 9.84 -5.49
N TYR A 304 -7.00 9.55 -6.04
CA TYR A 304 -6.13 10.52 -6.69
C TYR A 304 -6.15 10.32 -8.21
N ASP A 305 -6.39 11.39 -8.95
CA ASP A 305 -6.27 11.45 -10.41
C ASP A 305 -5.13 12.41 -10.76
N GLU A 306 -3.99 11.82 -11.14
CA GLU A 306 -2.78 12.57 -11.52
C GLU A 306 -2.98 13.38 -12.79
N GLY A 307 -3.70 12.84 -13.78
CA GLY A 307 -3.95 13.52 -15.05
C GLY A 307 -4.82 14.76 -14.89
N ALA A 308 -5.78 14.71 -13.97
CA ALA A 308 -6.61 15.85 -13.60
C ALA A 308 -5.98 16.75 -12.52
N GLY A 309 -4.93 16.30 -11.83
CA GLY A 309 -4.37 16.98 -10.68
C GLY A 309 -5.39 17.14 -9.55
N THR A 310 -6.19 16.09 -9.28
CA THR A 310 -7.27 16.14 -8.29
C THR A 310 -7.19 15.03 -7.26
N VAL A 311 -7.63 15.33 -6.04
CA VAL A 311 -7.93 14.33 -5.01
C VAL A 311 -9.39 14.44 -4.61
N THR A 312 -10.09 13.31 -4.55
CA THR A 312 -11.47 13.24 -4.05
C THR A 312 -11.51 12.44 -2.77
N LEU A 313 -12.08 13.04 -1.72
CA LEU A 313 -12.40 12.36 -0.47
C LEU A 313 -13.84 11.86 -0.50
N ASN A 314 -14.07 10.67 0.05
CA ASN A 314 -15.39 10.07 0.22
C ASN A 314 -15.60 9.74 1.69
N GLY A 315 -16.65 10.30 2.29
CA GLY A 315 -16.96 10.19 3.71
C GLY A 315 -17.52 11.50 4.26
N THR A 316 -18.75 11.48 4.75
CA THR A 316 -19.39 12.69 5.31
C THR A 316 -18.61 13.20 6.51
N GLY A 317 -18.06 14.41 6.38
CA GLY A 317 -17.25 15.05 7.41
C GLY A 317 -15.74 14.99 7.15
N ALA A 318 -15.26 14.22 6.17
CA ALA A 318 -13.86 14.21 5.77
C ALA A 318 -13.48 15.50 5.02
N TYR A 319 -12.29 16.04 5.28
CA TYR A 319 -11.81 17.29 4.66
C TYR A 319 -10.28 17.39 4.63
N LEU A 320 -9.77 18.27 3.76
CA LEU A 320 -8.40 18.77 3.77
C LEU A 320 -8.39 20.29 4.03
N GLY A 321 -7.43 20.78 4.80
CA GLY A 321 -7.39 22.19 5.19
C GLY A 321 -8.41 22.49 6.28
N ILE A 322 -9.53 23.14 5.94
CA ILE A 322 -10.60 23.46 6.90
C ILE A 322 -11.87 22.65 6.63
N PRO A 323 -12.65 22.30 7.67
CA PRO A 323 -13.89 21.54 7.51
C PRO A 323 -15.03 22.33 6.85
N LYS A 324 -14.88 23.64 6.74
CA LYS A 324 -15.93 24.56 6.28
C LYS A 324 -16.13 24.56 4.76
N ALA A 325 -15.06 24.42 3.99
CA ALA A 325 -15.09 24.59 2.54
C ALA A 325 -15.51 23.30 1.83
N TYR A 326 -16.39 23.41 0.84
CA TYR A 326 -16.78 22.31 -0.04
C TYR A 326 -16.98 22.80 -1.48
N ASN A 327 -17.12 21.87 -2.44
CA ASN A 327 -17.30 22.24 -3.84
C ASN A 327 -18.57 23.06 -4.06
N GLY A 328 -18.39 24.34 -4.37
CA GLY A 328 -19.49 25.28 -4.62
C GLY A 328 -20.06 25.99 -3.39
N GLY A 329 -19.44 25.88 -2.21
CA GLY A 329 -19.86 26.70 -1.06
C GLY A 329 -19.06 26.53 0.24
N GLU A 330 -19.58 27.15 1.28
CA GLU A 330 -19.06 27.06 2.65
C GLU A 330 -20.19 26.65 3.60
N LEU A 331 -19.90 25.73 4.52
CA LEU A 331 -20.87 25.25 5.50
C LEU A 331 -21.26 26.36 6.47
N THR A 332 -22.54 26.36 6.83
CA THR A 332 -23.08 27.17 7.93
C THR A 332 -23.61 26.30 9.08
N ASN A 333 -23.64 24.98 8.87
CA ASN A 333 -24.09 23.97 9.82
C ASN A 333 -23.31 22.66 9.55
N PRO A 334 -22.68 22.03 10.56
CA PRO A 334 -21.96 20.77 10.40
C PRO A 334 -22.80 19.63 9.81
N ALA A 335 -24.12 19.62 10.06
CA ALA A 335 -25.01 18.57 9.57
C ALA A 335 -25.17 18.57 8.04
N ASP A 336 -24.81 19.66 7.36
CA ASP A 336 -24.92 19.81 5.90
C ASP A 336 -23.65 19.34 5.16
N ALA A 337 -22.70 18.73 5.88
CA ALA A 337 -21.46 18.23 5.28
C ALA A 337 -21.74 17.26 4.12
N PRO A 338 -21.14 17.47 2.93
CA PRO A 338 -21.35 16.60 1.78
C PRO A 338 -20.72 15.21 2.01
N ALA A 339 -21.19 14.22 1.26
CA ALA A 339 -20.63 12.87 1.31
C ALA A 339 -19.26 12.74 0.59
N SER A 340 -18.90 13.73 -0.23
CA SER A 340 -17.65 13.76 -0.97
C SER A 340 -17.24 15.20 -1.27
N ILE A 341 -15.92 15.43 -1.30
CA ILE A 341 -15.29 16.71 -1.64
C ILE A 341 -14.10 16.41 -2.58
N THR A 342 -13.99 17.17 -3.66
CA THR A 342 -12.87 17.11 -4.61
C THR A 342 -12.03 18.37 -4.52
N TYR A 343 -10.71 18.21 -4.51
CA TYR A 343 -9.75 19.31 -4.47
C TYR A 343 -8.85 19.26 -5.70
N LEU A 344 -8.39 20.43 -6.14
CA LEU A 344 -7.26 20.54 -7.06
C LEU A 344 -5.97 20.54 -6.25
N ILE A 345 -4.99 19.75 -6.67
CA ILE A 345 -3.69 19.66 -5.99
C ILE A 345 -2.52 19.76 -6.95
N ALA A 346 -1.41 20.29 -6.44
CA ALA A 346 -0.12 20.25 -7.07
C ALA A 346 0.94 19.86 -6.04
N LEU A 347 1.66 18.77 -6.30
CA LEU A 347 2.77 18.30 -5.46
C LEU A 347 4.08 18.95 -5.89
N SER A 348 5.00 19.17 -4.94
CA SER A 348 6.39 19.46 -5.24
C SER A 348 7.08 18.27 -5.92
N ASP A 349 8.19 18.52 -6.63
CA ASP A 349 8.96 17.48 -7.33
C ASP A 349 9.42 16.35 -6.39
N ASP A 350 9.72 16.67 -5.13
CA ASP A 350 10.10 15.72 -4.08
C ASP A 350 8.92 15.17 -3.27
N GLN A 351 7.69 15.58 -3.60
CA GLN A 351 6.44 15.15 -2.95
C GLN A 351 6.40 15.42 -1.44
N THR A 352 7.13 16.44 -0.97
CA THR A 352 7.12 16.87 0.44
C THR A 352 6.18 18.04 0.71
N GLU A 353 5.77 18.79 -0.31
CA GLU A 353 4.79 19.86 -0.22
C GLU A 353 3.62 19.64 -1.18
N MET A 354 2.41 20.03 -0.76
CA MET A 354 1.20 19.99 -1.56
C MET A 354 0.52 21.36 -1.54
N THR A 355 0.35 21.98 -2.70
CA THR A 355 -0.64 23.04 -2.87
C THR A 355 -2.01 22.41 -3.04
N LEU A 356 -2.99 22.89 -2.29
CA LEU A 356 -4.38 22.46 -2.31
C LEU A 356 -5.28 23.66 -2.61
N ASP A 357 -6.17 23.55 -3.59
CA ASP A 357 -7.16 24.56 -3.95
C ASP A 357 -8.58 23.96 -3.98
N ILE A 358 -9.58 24.72 -3.53
CA ILE A 358 -11.00 24.36 -3.62
C ILE A 358 -11.87 25.55 -4.03
N ASP A 359 -12.70 25.35 -5.06
CA ASP A 359 -13.68 26.32 -5.55
C ASP A 359 -14.96 26.27 -4.70
N ILE A 360 -15.30 27.39 -4.07
CA ILE A 360 -16.52 27.56 -3.27
C ILE A 360 -17.65 28.27 -4.03
N GLY A 361 -17.58 28.34 -5.38
CA GLY A 361 -18.61 28.89 -6.27
C GLY A 361 -18.64 30.41 -6.35
N GLY A 362 -18.04 31.09 -5.39
CA GLY A 362 -17.87 32.55 -5.36
C GLY A 362 -16.45 33.00 -5.05
N GLY A 363 -15.51 32.08 -4.88
CA GLY A 363 -14.12 32.32 -4.47
C GLY A 363 -13.38 31.00 -4.34
N TRP A 364 -12.13 31.06 -3.92
CA TRP A 364 -11.24 29.91 -3.82
C TRP A 364 -10.50 29.93 -2.50
N TRP A 365 -10.54 28.82 -1.78
CA TRP A 365 -9.64 28.59 -0.66
C TRP A 365 -8.37 27.90 -1.16
N ARG A 366 -7.22 28.31 -0.61
CA ARG A 366 -5.92 27.71 -0.87
C ARG A 366 -5.23 27.34 0.43
N PHE A 367 -4.56 26.18 0.39
CA PHE A 367 -3.74 25.66 1.47
C PHE A 367 -2.38 25.18 0.94
N ILE A 368 -1.34 25.26 1.76
CA ILE A 368 -0.06 24.60 1.55
C ILE A 368 0.09 23.57 2.65
N LEU A 369 0.21 22.30 2.30
CA LEU A 369 0.44 21.20 3.22
C LEU A 369 1.88 20.70 3.09
N VAL A 370 2.42 20.19 4.18
CA VAL A 370 3.72 19.53 4.24
C VAL A 370 3.56 18.10 4.72
N LYS A 371 4.40 17.21 4.20
CA LYS A 371 4.47 15.80 4.60
C LYS A 371 5.30 15.67 5.88
N ASN A 372 4.78 14.91 6.85
CA ASN A 372 5.41 14.66 8.15
C ASN A 372 6.41 13.50 8.14
#